data_AF-A0A9W9EMV6-F1
#
_entry.id   AF-A0A9W9EMV6-F1
#
_cell.length_a   1.000
_cell.length_b   1.000
_cell.length_c   1.000
_cell.angle_alpha   90.00
_cell.angle_beta   90.00
_cell.angle_gamma   90.00
#
_symmetry.space_group_name_H-M   'P 1'
#
loop_
_entity.id
_entity.type
_entity.pdbx_description
1 polymer ?
#
loop_
_entity_poly.entity_id
_entity_poly.type
_entity_poly.pdbx_seq_one_letter_code
_entity_poly.pdbx_strand_id
1 'polypeptide(L)'
;MAELVGLASGILTLATFAFQCSVSLYETVNSFRSHPRRVRDLLSELEALRAVLAPLVELVKSTSDANLSILDRPLLRCGNACNEFQQELLQCVSRSNSNRSNFHNWARLTYMGDNIDDFRDLLAGYKATINIALTYTTLRQSTEAAESIGDYEGLIQDTKEDLGIRLESIDRKLEQLVEKDMDQSGSNTAELHSLREERLSTEKCLQICAQLSSHID
;
A
#
# COMPACT_ATOMS: atom_id res chain seq x y z
N MET A 1 2.56 -23.64 6.90
CA MET A 1 1.33 -24.21 6.30
C MET A 1 0.58 -23.05 5.69
N ALA A 2 0.70 -22.88 4.38
CA ALA A 2 -0.02 -21.86 3.63
C ALA A 2 -1.21 -22.56 2.98
N GLU A 3 -2.34 -22.57 3.67
CA GLU A 3 -3.60 -22.88 3.01
C GLU A 3 -4.00 -21.66 2.19
N LEU A 4 -3.96 -21.87 0.88
CA LEU A 4 -4.74 -21.20 -0.14
C LEU A 4 -6.02 -20.58 0.43
N VAL A 5 -6.01 -19.26 0.62
CA VAL A 5 -7.24 -18.48 0.75
C VAL A 5 -7.93 -18.55 -0.60
N GLY A 6 -8.82 -19.53 -0.74
CA GLY A 6 -9.65 -19.73 -1.90
C GLY A 6 -10.51 -18.50 -2.16
N LEU A 7 -10.22 -17.80 -3.26
CA LEU A 7 -11.13 -17.42 -4.36
C LEU A 7 -12.63 -17.17 -4.06
N ALA A 8 -12.94 -16.56 -2.92
CA ALA A 8 -14.18 -15.82 -2.67
C ALA A 8 -13.97 -14.75 -1.59
N SER A 9 -12.95 -13.91 -1.76
CA SER A 9 -12.77 -12.74 -0.91
C SER A 9 -13.55 -11.57 -1.52
N GLY A 10 -14.75 -11.29 -1.01
CA GLY A 10 -15.47 -10.06 -1.38
C GLY A 10 -14.64 -8.83 -1.03
N ILE A 11 -14.86 -7.73 -1.74
CA ILE A 11 -14.22 -6.42 -1.52
C ILE A 11 -14.22 -6.00 -0.05
N LEU A 12 -15.28 -6.35 0.71
CA LEU A 12 -15.36 -6.11 2.16
C LEU A 12 -14.25 -6.80 2.95
N THR A 13 -13.96 -8.07 2.61
CA THR A 13 -12.91 -8.86 3.24
C THR A 13 -11.54 -8.23 2.96
N LEU A 14 -11.30 -7.79 1.73
CA LEU A 14 -10.04 -7.15 1.34
C LEU A 14 -9.84 -5.79 2.01
N ALA A 15 -10.89 -4.95 2.04
CA ALA A 15 -10.85 -3.67 2.71
C ALA A 15 -10.61 -3.83 4.23
N THR A 16 -11.31 -4.80 4.85
CA THR A 16 -11.14 -5.11 6.28
C THR A 16 -9.73 -5.64 6.56
N PHE A 17 -9.21 -6.53 5.71
CA PHE A 17 -7.86 -7.06 5.82
C PHE A 17 -6.80 -5.94 5.74
N ALA A 18 -6.87 -5.09 4.71
CA ALA A 18 -5.95 -3.97 4.56
C ALA A 18 -6.00 -3.03 5.78
N PHE A 19 -7.21 -2.71 6.26
CA PHE A 19 -7.41 -1.89 7.44
C PHE A 19 -6.75 -2.51 8.68
N GLN A 20 -7.02 -3.78 8.97
CA GLN A 20 -6.46 -4.46 10.13
C GLN A 20 -4.93 -4.56 10.07
N CYS A 21 -4.36 -4.87 8.89
CA CYS A 21 -2.90 -4.89 8.72
C CYS A 21 -2.27 -3.51 8.94
N SER A 22 -2.90 -2.43 8.46
CA SER A 22 -2.40 -1.07 8.69
C SER A 22 -2.45 -0.67 10.18
N VAL A 23 -3.48 -1.09 10.92
CA VAL A 23 -3.60 -0.91 12.38
C VAL A 23 -2.48 -1.66 13.09
N SER A 24 -2.31 -2.95 12.78
CA SER A 24 -1.30 -3.81 13.40
C SER A 24 0.13 -3.27 13.18
N LEU A 25 0.42 -2.80 11.96
CA LEU A 25 1.70 -2.18 11.65
C LEU A 25 1.89 -0.87 12.42
N TYR A 26 0.89 0.02 12.44
CA TYR A 26 0.94 1.26 13.21
C TYR A 26 1.23 0.99 14.69
N GLU A 27 0.47 0.10 15.32
CA GLU A 27 0.64 -0.26 16.74
C GLU A 27 2.05 -0.82 17.01
N THR A 28 2.55 -1.65 16.09
CA THR A 28 3.90 -2.21 16.18
C THR A 28 4.95 -1.10 16.15
N VAL A 29 4.91 -0.22 15.14
CA VAL A 29 5.87 0.90 15.01
C VAL A 29 5.74 1.89 16.18
N ASN A 30 4.53 2.15 16.65
CA ASN A 30 4.28 3.05 17.77
C ASN A 30 4.74 2.47 19.12
N SER A 31 4.87 1.14 19.24
CA SER A 31 5.33 0.49 20.48
C SER A 31 6.80 0.75 20.84
N PHE A 32 7.60 1.25 19.88
CA PHE A 32 9.00 1.60 20.10
C PHE A 32 9.14 2.97 20.79
N ARG A 33 10.14 3.15 21.65
CA ARG A 33 10.33 4.41 22.39
C ARG A 33 10.85 5.58 21.56
N SER A 34 11.66 5.30 20.54
CA SER A 34 12.35 6.33 19.76
C SER A 34 11.98 6.23 18.29
N HIS A 35 11.39 7.30 17.76
CA HIS A 35 11.02 7.42 16.36
C HIS A 35 11.87 8.51 15.71
N PRO A 36 12.89 8.19 14.90
CA PRO A 36 13.53 9.18 14.05
C PRO A 36 12.49 9.76 13.06
N ARG A 37 12.81 10.91 12.45
CA ARG A 37 11.85 11.67 11.61
C ARG A 37 11.10 10.78 10.60
N ARG A 38 11.83 10.02 9.78
CA ARG A 38 11.24 9.08 8.80
C ARG A 38 10.23 8.09 9.37
N VAL A 39 10.41 7.65 10.63
CA VAL A 39 9.49 6.72 11.29
C VAL A 39 8.24 7.44 11.77
N ARG A 40 8.36 8.70 12.22
CA ARG A 40 7.18 9.52 12.51
C ARG A 40 6.39 9.83 11.25
N ASP A 41 7.09 10.12 10.15
CA ASP A 41 6.46 10.35 8.85
C ASP A 41 5.72 9.08 8.36
N LEU A 42 6.30 7.89 8.57
CA LEU A 42 5.61 6.61 8.32
C LEU A 42 4.37 6.44 9.21
N LEU A 43 4.44 6.78 10.51
CA LEU A 43 3.29 6.70 11.41
C LEU A 43 2.15 7.62 10.95
N SER A 44 2.47 8.85 10.54
CA SER A 44 1.49 9.79 9.98
C SER A 44 0.86 9.25 8.68
N GLU A 45 1.64 8.63 7.82
CA GLU A 45 1.11 8.03 6.59
C GLU A 45 0.20 6.83 6.89
N LEU A 46 0.55 5.99 7.88
CA LEU A 46 -0.30 4.88 8.32
C LEU A 46 -1.63 5.37 8.92
N GLU A 47 -1.62 6.48 9.66
CA GLU A 47 -2.86 7.11 10.15
C GLU A 47 -3.72 7.62 8.98
N ALA A 48 -3.10 8.27 7.99
CA ALA A 48 -3.80 8.76 6.80
C ALA A 48 -4.37 7.61 5.96
N LEU A 49 -3.64 6.51 5.80
CA LEU A 49 -4.13 5.30 5.14
C LEU A 49 -5.33 4.69 5.87
N ARG A 50 -5.28 4.62 7.21
CA ARG A 50 -6.42 4.16 8.03
C ARG A 50 -7.63 5.07 7.89
N ALA A 51 -7.42 6.38 7.75
CA ALA A 51 -8.48 7.36 7.59
C ALA A 51 -9.24 7.22 6.26
N VAL A 52 -8.63 6.64 5.22
CA VAL A 52 -9.33 6.32 3.96
C VAL A 52 -9.89 4.89 3.96
N LEU A 53 -9.20 3.93 4.59
CA LEU A 53 -9.66 2.54 4.66
C LEU A 53 -10.91 2.37 5.54
N ALA A 54 -11.04 3.11 6.64
CA ALA A 54 -12.21 3.01 7.51
C ALA A 54 -13.53 3.42 6.80
N PRO A 55 -13.62 4.58 6.13
CA PRO A 55 -14.78 4.94 5.31
C PRO A 55 -15.06 3.92 4.20
N LEU A 56 -14.03 3.34 3.57
CA LEU A 56 -14.21 2.30 2.56
C LEU A 56 -14.91 1.07 3.11
N VAL A 57 -14.49 0.59 4.28
CA VAL A 57 -15.13 -0.55 4.94
C VAL A 57 -16.60 -0.26 5.21
N GLU A 58 -16.95 0.94 5.69
CA GLU A 58 -18.35 1.31 5.95
C GLU A 58 -19.18 1.50 4.67
N LEU A 59 -18.60 2.08 3.61
CA LEU A 59 -19.24 2.23 2.32
C LEU A 59 -19.59 0.88 1.69
N VAL A 60 -18.64 -0.06 1.72
CA VAL A 60 -18.84 -1.42 1.18
C VAL A 60 -19.88 -2.21 1.98
N LYS A 61 -19.98 -2.00 3.30
CA LYS A 61 -21.03 -2.63 4.12
C LYS A 61 -22.42 -2.08 3.82
N SER A 62 -22.51 -0.79 3.52
CA SER A 62 -23.80 -0.08 3.35
C SER A 62 -24.34 -0.14 1.91
N THR A 63 -23.50 -0.43 0.91
CA THR A 63 -23.88 -0.42 -0.50
C THR A 63 -23.57 -1.75 -1.16
N SER A 64 -24.61 -2.49 -1.61
CA SER A 64 -24.45 -3.77 -2.31
C SER A 64 -23.97 -3.66 -3.76
N ASP A 65 -23.92 -2.45 -4.32
CA ASP A 65 -23.80 -2.17 -5.76
C ASP A 65 -22.65 -1.20 -6.10
N ALA A 66 -21.73 -0.96 -5.16
CA ALA A 66 -20.58 -0.11 -5.42
C ALA A 66 -19.56 -0.90 -6.26
N ASN A 67 -19.24 -0.43 -7.47
CA ASN A 67 -18.19 -0.96 -8.36
C ASN A 67 -16.78 -0.75 -7.79
N LEU A 68 -16.55 -1.20 -6.55
CA LEU A 68 -15.29 -1.10 -5.82
C LEU A 68 -14.41 -2.33 -6.00
N SER A 69 -14.88 -3.36 -6.73
CA SER A 69 -14.06 -4.53 -7.10
C SER A 69 -12.80 -4.15 -7.88
N ILE A 70 -12.78 -2.98 -8.52
CA ILE A 70 -11.56 -2.42 -9.13
C ILE A 70 -10.41 -2.29 -8.12
N LEU A 71 -10.71 -2.13 -6.83
CA LEU A 71 -9.76 -2.03 -5.72
C LEU A 71 -9.30 -3.38 -5.15
N ASP A 72 -9.83 -4.51 -5.61
CA ASP A 72 -9.52 -5.83 -5.01
C ASP A 72 -8.00 -6.06 -4.93
N ARG A 73 -7.30 -5.84 -6.05
CA ARG A 73 -5.86 -6.06 -6.13
C ARG A 73 -5.06 -5.02 -5.32
N PRO A 74 -5.31 -3.71 -5.44
CA PRO A 74 -4.70 -2.70 -4.57
C PRO A 74 -4.88 -2.98 -3.06
N LEU A 75 -6.08 -3.36 -2.62
CA LEU A 75 -6.36 -3.62 -1.20
C LEU A 75 -5.64 -4.86 -0.70
N LEU A 76 -5.70 -5.95 -1.46
CA LEU A 76 -4.96 -7.17 -1.12
C LEU A 76 -3.48 -6.88 -0.97
N ARG A 77 -2.89 -6.16 -1.94
CA ARG A 77 -1.46 -5.84 -1.91
C ARG A 77 -1.11 -4.87 -0.79
N CYS A 78 -1.92 -3.84 -0.55
CA CYS A 78 -1.73 -2.90 0.56
C CYS A 78 -1.70 -3.61 1.91
N GLY A 79 -2.63 -4.54 2.16
CA GLY A 79 -2.65 -5.35 3.39
C GLY A 79 -1.43 -6.26 3.51
N ASN A 80 -1.06 -6.93 2.42
CA ASN A 80 0.14 -7.77 2.37
C ASN A 80 1.41 -6.95 2.63
N ALA A 81 1.55 -5.77 2.02
CA ALA A 81 2.71 -4.90 2.21
C ALA A 81 2.83 -4.42 3.67
N CYS A 82 1.72 -4.03 4.31
CA CYS A 82 1.71 -3.69 5.72
C CYS A 82 2.15 -4.89 6.60
N ASN A 83 1.64 -6.08 6.32
CA ASN A 83 1.97 -7.29 7.07
C ASN A 83 3.43 -7.72 6.86
N GLU A 84 3.89 -7.79 5.61
CA GLU A 84 5.27 -8.15 5.25
C GLU A 84 6.27 -7.19 5.89
N PHE A 85 6.03 -5.87 5.81
CA PHE A 85 6.89 -4.88 6.46
C PHE A 85 6.91 -5.02 7.98
N GLN A 86 5.76 -5.32 8.60
CA GLN A 86 5.69 -5.62 10.02
C GLN A 86 6.56 -6.84 10.38
N GLN A 87 6.55 -7.90 9.55
CA GLN A 87 7.40 -9.07 9.77
C GLN A 87 8.89 -8.74 9.65
N GLU A 88 9.29 -7.97 8.65
CA GLU A 88 10.69 -7.51 8.49
C GLU A 88 11.14 -6.70 9.70
N LEU A 89 10.29 -5.82 10.21
CA LEU A 89 10.55 -5.05 11.43
C LEU A 89 10.75 -5.95 12.65
N LEU A 90 9.84 -6.90 12.88
CA LEU A 90 9.93 -7.84 14.00
C LEU A 90 11.13 -8.78 13.90
N GLN A 91 11.49 -9.19 12.69
CA GLN A 91 12.66 -10.01 12.42
C GLN A 91 13.96 -9.23 12.68
N CYS A 92 14.02 -7.96 12.25
CA CYS A 92 15.14 -7.07 12.53
C CYS A 92 15.39 -6.91 14.03
N VAL A 93 14.34 -6.71 14.82
CA VAL A 93 14.43 -6.58 16.29
C VAL A 93 14.93 -7.87 16.93
N SER A 94 14.42 -9.02 16.48
CA SER A 94 14.80 -10.34 16.99
C SER A 94 16.28 -10.65 16.75
N ARG A 95 16.82 -10.23 15.59
CA ARG A 95 18.23 -10.45 15.22
C ARG A 95 19.21 -9.57 15.99
N SER A 96 18.82 -8.37 16.42
CA SER A 96 19.73 -7.43 17.08
C SER A 96 19.88 -7.61 18.60
N ASN A 97 19.29 -8.66 19.21
CA ASN A 97 19.17 -8.80 20.68
C ASN A 97 18.64 -7.52 21.37
N SER A 98 18.01 -6.64 20.61
CA SER A 98 17.51 -5.36 21.07
C SER A 98 16.13 -5.57 21.66
N ASN A 99 15.93 -5.18 22.92
CA ASN A 99 14.58 -5.05 23.44
C ASN A 99 13.80 -4.04 22.57
N ARG A 100 12.48 -4.24 22.39
CA ARG A 100 11.60 -3.31 21.64
C ARG A 100 11.73 -1.86 22.13
N SER A 101 12.16 -1.65 23.37
CA SER A 101 12.45 -0.33 23.93
C SER A 101 13.65 0.40 23.31
N ASN A 102 14.63 -0.30 22.71
CA ASN A 102 15.92 0.26 22.29
C ASN A 102 16.26 -0.05 20.81
N PHE A 103 15.27 -0.24 19.94
CA PHE A 103 15.55 -0.42 18.51
C PHE A 103 15.99 0.90 17.88
N HIS A 104 17.30 1.04 17.68
CA HIS A 104 17.92 2.21 17.06
C HIS A 104 18.31 1.98 15.59
N ASN A 105 18.20 0.74 15.10
CA ASN A 105 18.65 0.31 13.78
C ASN A 105 17.61 0.49 12.68
N TRP A 106 16.80 1.56 12.73
CA TRP A 106 15.81 1.89 11.70
C TRP A 106 16.42 2.03 10.31
N ALA A 107 17.68 2.46 10.22
CA ALA A 107 18.39 2.61 8.94
C ALA A 107 18.70 1.27 8.24
N ARG A 108 18.65 0.14 8.97
CA ARG A 108 18.90 -1.20 8.41
C ARG A 108 17.62 -1.91 7.99
N LEU A 109 16.46 -1.35 8.32
CA LEU A 109 15.17 -1.93 7.95
C LEU A 109 14.95 -1.68 6.46
N THR A 110 14.81 -2.77 5.72
CA THR A 110 14.57 -2.74 4.28
C THR A 110 13.36 -3.58 3.92
N TYR A 111 12.68 -3.21 2.85
CA TYR A 111 11.54 -3.95 2.32
C TYR A 111 11.62 -3.93 0.80
N MET A 112 11.72 -5.08 0.13
CA MET A 112 12.03 -5.16 -1.31
C MET A 112 13.26 -4.33 -1.73
N GLY A 113 14.30 -4.35 -0.87
CA GLY A 113 15.50 -3.54 -1.06
C GLY A 113 15.31 -2.02 -0.88
N ASP A 114 14.10 -1.56 -0.57
CA ASP A 114 13.78 -0.16 -0.28
C ASP A 114 13.94 0.18 1.20
N ASN A 115 14.12 1.47 1.48
CA ASN A 115 14.15 1.99 2.83
C ASN A 115 12.74 2.41 3.31
N ILE A 116 12.66 2.94 4.54
CA ILE A 116 11.41 3.34 5.17
C ILE A 116 10.67 4.44 4.39
N ASP A 117 11.40 5.38 3.79
CA ASP A 117 10.81 6.47 3.02
C ASP A 117 10.15 5.93 1.74
N ASP A 118 10.77 5.00 1.02
CA ASP A 118 10.15 4.42 -0.19
C ASP A 118 8.95 3.50 0.16
N PHE A 119 8.96 2.87 1.34
CA PHE A 119 7.80 2.14 1.86
C PHE A 119 6.67 3.08 2.28
N ARG A 120 6.98 4.25 2.85
CA ARG A 120 5.97 5.29 3.09
C ARG A 120 5.34 5.73 1.77
N ASP A 121 6.15 5.96 0.75
CA ASP A 121 5.67 6.41 -0.56
C ASP A 121 4.85 5.32 -1.27
N LEU A 122 5.15 4.02 -1.03
CA LEU A 122 4.29 2.89 -1.42
C LEU A 122 2.88 3.02 -0.82
N LEU A 123 2.80 3.26 0.49
CA LEU A 123 1.52 3.39 1.19
C LEU A 123 0.76 4.63 0.73
N ALA A 124 1.47 5.73 0.44
CA ALA A 124 0.87 6.95 -0.10
C ALA A 124 0.18 6.70 -1.45
N GLY A 125 0.79 5.93 -2.35
CA GLY A 125 0.18 5.53 -3.62
C GLY A 125 -1.10 4.71 -3.44
N TYR A 126 -1.11 3.75 -2.49
CA TYR A 126 -2.33 3.01 -2.15
C TYR A 126 -3.42 3.90 -1.55
N LYS A 127 -3.05 4.72 -0.56
CA LYS A 127 -3.97 5.68 0.09
C LYS A 127 -4.62 6.59 -0.95
N ALA A 128 -3.83 7.18 -1.84
CA ALA A 128 -4.32 8.09 -2.87
C ALA A 128 -5.27 7.37 -3.84
N THR A 129 -4.90 6.18 -4.33
CA THR A 129 -5.76 5.36 -5.21
C THR A 129 -7.10 5.01 -4.54
N ILE A 130 -7.07 4.60 -3.27
CA ILE A 130 -8.27 4.27 -2.49
C ILE A 130 -9.13 5.52 -2.30
N ASN A 131 -8.52 6.65 -1.93
CA ASN A 131 -9.22 7.91 -1.75
C ASN A 131 -9.89 8.36 -3.04
N ILE A 132 -9.19 8.25 -4.18
CA ILE A 132 -9.74 8.56 -5.50
C ILE A 132 -10.99 7.71 -5.75
N ALA A 133 -10.92 6.39 -5.62
CA ALA A 133 -12.07 5.52 -5.85
C ALA A 133 -13.25 5.78 -4.90
N LEU A 134 -12.96 6.12 -3.64
CA LEU A 134 -13.96 6.52 -2.65
C LEU A 134 -14.67 7.80 -3.06
N THR A 135 -13.90 8.86 -3.29
CA THR A 135 -14.43 10.16 -3.68
C THR A 135 -15.25 10.04 -4.95
N TYR A 136 -14.79 9.31 -5.97
CA TYR A 136 -15.58 9.08 -7.19
C TYR A 136 -16.96 8.46 -6.88
N THR A 137 -16.98 7.44 -6.02
CA THR A 137 -18.22 6.76 -5.64
C THR A 137 -19.17 7.70 -4.89
N THR A 138 -18.64 8.54 -4.00
CA THR A 138 -19.41 9.54 -3.26
C THR A 138 -19.92 10.66 -4.17
N LEU A 139 -19.09 11.18 -5.08
CA LEU A 139 -19.48 12.23 -6.04
C LEU A 139 -20.58 11.74 -6.98
N ARG A 140 -20.51 10.49 -7.44
CA ARG A 140 -21.56 9.89 -8.28
C ARG A 140 -22.92 9.81 -7.56
N GLN A 141 -22.92 9.80 -6.23
CA GLN A 141 -24.14 9.73 -5.41
C GLN A 141 -24.71 11.11 -5.05
N SER A 142 -23.99 12.20 -5.29
CA SER A 142 -24.40 13.56 -4.89
C SER A 142 -24.56 14.51 -6.08
N THR A 143 -25.63 15.33 -6.06
CA THR A 143 -25.97 16.24 -7.17
C THR A 143 -25.20 17.58 -7.16
N GLU A 144 -24.39 17.85 -6.12
CA GLU A 144 -23.81 19.19 -5.83
C GLU A 144 -22.28 19.28 -6.07
N ALA A 145 -21.70 18.42 -6.89
CA ALA A 145 -20.25 18.18 -6.96
C ALA A 145 -19.40 19.10 -7.89
N ALA A 146 -19.93 20.21 -8.42
CA ALA A 146 -19.26 20.90 -9.54
C ALA A 146 -17.94 21.64 -9.19
N GLU A 147 -17.81 22.22 -7.98
CA GLU A 147 -16.58 22.96 -7.58
C GLU A 147 -15.44 22.06 -7.11
N SER A 148 -15.70 20.78 -6.77
CA SER A 148 -14.68 19.85 -6.27
C SER A 148 -13.96 19.04 -7.36
N ILE A 149 -14.31 19.24 -8.64
CA ILE A 149 -13.80 18.43 -9.74
C ILE A 149 -12.35 18.78 -10.10
N GLY A 150 -11.99 20.07 -10.13
CA GLY A 150 -10.63 20.49 -10.49
C GLY A 150 -9.55 20.03 -9.50
N ASP A 151 -9.82 20.14 -8.19
CA ASP A 151 -8.93 19.62 -7.14
C ASP A 151 -8.81 18.09 -7.22
N TYR A 152 -9.87 17.42 -7.67
CA TYR A 152 -9.91 15.97 -7.83
C TYR A 152 -9.14 15.50 -9.06
N GLU A 153 -9.19 16.22 -10.18
CA GLU A 153 -8.33 16.00 -11.36
C GLU A 153 -6.85 16.17 -11.03
N GLY A 154 -6.51 17.23 -10.30
CA GLY A 154 -5.13 17.45 -9.83
C GLY A 154 -4.64 16.28 -8.98
N LEU A 155 -5.44 15.82 -8.02
CA LEU A 155 -5.11 14.65 -7.20
C LEU A 155 -4.88 13.38 -8.04
N ILE A 156 -5.72 13.13 -9.06
CA ILE A 156 -5.58 11.98 -9.96
C ILE A 156 -4.27 12.08 -10.75
N GLN A 157 -3.94 13.26 -11.26
CA GLN A 157 -2.74 13.47 -12.06
C GLN A 157 -1.47 13.31 -11.23
N ASP A 158 -1.40 13.93 -10.04
CA ASP A 158 -0.27 13.77 -9.12
C ASP A 158 -0.10 12.29 -8.72
N THR A 159 -1.21 11.59 -8.42
CA THR A 159 -1.17 10.16 -8.08
C THR A 159 -0.64 9.31 -9.24
N LYS A 160 -0.99 9.63 -10.49
CA LYS A 160 -0.46 8.91 -11.67
C LYS A 160 1.05 9.12 -11.83
N GLU A 161 1.55 10.34 -11.60
CA GLU A 161 2.97 10.64 -11.67
C GLU A 161 3.76 9.87 -10.61
N ASP A 162 3.30 9.91 -9.36
CA ASP A 162 3.93 9.19 -8.25
C ASP A 162 3.94 7.66 -8.46
N LEU A 163 2.81 7.10 -8.91
CA LEU A 163 2.72 5.67 -9.23
C LEU A 163 3.59 5.29 -10.44
N GLY A 164 3.75 6.19 -11.41
CA GLY A 164 4.64 6.01 -12.56
C GLY A 164 6.10 5.90 -12.14
N ILE A 165 6.57 6.84 -11.32
CA ILE A 165 7.93 6.82 -10.74
C ILE A 165 8.15 5.53 -9.95
N ARG A 166 7.14 5.08 -9.20
CA ARG A 166 7.21 3.83 -8.46
C ARG A 166 7.32 2.62 -9.39
N LEU A 167 6.52 2.55 -10.44
CA LEU A 167 6.56 1.44 -11.39
C LEU A 167 7.94 1.30 -12.03
N GLU A 168 8.53 2.41 -12.49
CA GLU A 168 9.89 2.44 -13.02
C GLU A 168 10.94 1.95 -12.01
N SER A 169 10.79 2.32 -10.73
CA SER A 169 11.67 1.84 -9.66
C SER A 169 11.57 0.31 -9.48
N ILE A 170 10.36 -0.24 -9.49
CA ILE A 170 10.13 -1.68 -9.36
C ILE A 170 10.70 -2.44 -10.57
N ASP A 171 10.47 -1.94 -11.79
CA ASP A 171 10.97 -2.55 -13.02
C ASP A 171 12.51 -2.62 -13.01
N ARG A 172 13.19 -1.53 -12.64
CA ARG A 172 14.66 -1.52 -12.50
C ARG A 172 15.17 -2.55 -11.49
N LYS A 173 14.46 -2.75 -10.39
CA LYS A 173 14.84 -3.76 -9.38
C LYS A 173 14.67 -5.18 -9.89
N LEU A 174 13.57 -5.43 -10.60
CA LEU A 174 13.32 -6.74 -11.20
C LEU A 174 14.40 -7.09 -12.22
N GLU A 175 14.82 -6.14 -13.05
CA GLU A 175 15.94 -6.32 -13.99
C GLU A 175 17.24 -6.67 -13.25
N GLN A 176 17.61 -5.90 -12.23
CA GLN A 176 18.83 -6.13 -11.45
C GLN A 176 18.84 -7.48 -10.72
N LEU A 177 17.68 -7.97 -10.27
CA LEU A 177 17.59 -9.27 -9.60
C LEU A 177 17.68 -10.42 -10.60
N VAL A 178 17.11 -10.27 -11.79
CA VAL A 178 17.25 -11.26 -12.88
C VAL A 178 18.71 -11.39 -13.31
N GLU A 179 19.45 -10.28 -13.41
CA GLU A 179 20.88 -10.30 -13.71
C GLU A 179 21.69 -11.01 -12.63
N LYS A 180 21.36 -10.80 -11.34
CA LYS A 180 22.07 -11.41 -10.20
C LYS A 180 21.76 -12.89 -9.98
N ASP A 181 20.54 -13.34 -10.28
CA ASP A 181 20.14 -14.76 -10.16
C ASP A 181 20.87 -15.67 -11.14
N MET A 182 21.42 -15.11 -12.23
CA MET A 182 22.30 -15.84 -13.15
C MET A 182 23.67 -16.19 -12.52
N ASP A 183 24.05 -15.49 -11.44
CA ASP A 183 25.36 -15.62 -10.79
C ASP A 183 25.33 -16.27 -9.39
N GLN A 184 24.21 -16.25 -8.64
CA GLN A 184 24.12 -16.84 -7.28
C GLN A 184 22.76 -17.49 -6.94
N SER A 185 22.83 -18.67 -6.31
CA SER A 185 21.67 -19.51 -5.98
C SER A 185 20.98 -19.11 -4.65
N GLY A 186 19.68 -18.78 -4.73
CA GLY A 186 18.69 -19.23 -3.75
C GLY A 186 18.04 -18.21 -2.80
N SER A 187 18.59 -17.01 -2.61
CA SER A 187 18.07 -16.05 -1.61
C SER A 187 16.99 -15.09 -2.12
N ASN A 188 16.88 -14.89 -3.43
CA ASN A 188 16.09 -13.79 -4.02
C ASN A 188 14.62 -14.12 -4.31
N THR A 189 14.17 -15.35 -4.06
CA THR A 189 12.85 -15.83 -4.57
C THR A 189 11.66 -15.14 -3.90
N ALA A 190 11.72 -14.87 -2.59
CA ALA A 190 10.65 -14.19 -1.87
C ALA A 190 10.58 -12.69 -2.23
N GLU A 191 11.73 -12.03 -2.31
CA GLU A 191 11.82 -10.62 -2.71
C GLU A 191 11.33 -10.41 -4.15
N LEU A 192 11.75 -11.27 -5.08
CA LEU A 192 11.26 -11.29 -6.46
C LEU A 192 9.74 -11.45 -6.54
N HIS A 193 9.18 -12.35 -5.74
CA HIS A 193 7.74 -12.56 -5.69
C HIS A 193 7.01 -11.30 -5.20
N SER A 194 7.46 -10.70 -4.09
CA SER A 194 6.88 -9.46 -3.57
C SER A 194 6.97 -8.31 -4.58
N LEU A 195 8.11 -8.12 -5.25
CA LEU A 195 8.28 -7.10 -6.29
C LEU A 195 7.34 -7.30 -7.48
N ARG A 196 7.12 -8.54 -7.93
CA ARG A 196 6.17 -8.83 -9.02
C ARG A 196 4.73 -8.53 -8.62
N GLU A 197 4.34 -8.92 -7.41
CA GLU A 197 3.00 -8.62 -6.90
C GLU A 197 2.77 -7.11 -6.78
N GLU A 198 3.79 -6.39 -6.30
CA GLU A 198 3.79 -4.93 -6.20
C GLU A 198 3.68 -4.26 -7.57
N ARG A 199 4.50 -4.68 -8.55
CA ARG A 199 4.48 -4.16 -9.93
C ARG A 199 3.09 -4.18 -10.53
N LEU A 200 2.47 -5.37 -10.52
CA LEU A 200 1.13 -5.58 -11.05
C LEU A 200 0.08 -4.72 -10.29
N SER A 201 0.38 -4.32 -9.04
CA SER A 201 -0.56 -3.62 -8.16
C SER A 201 -0.49 -2.14 -8.45
N THR A 202 0.72 -1.62 -8.59
CA THR A 202 1.01 -0.27 -9.11
C THR A 202 0.39 -0.08 -10.50
N GLU A 203 0.55 -1.06 -11.41
CA GLU A 203 -0.11 -1.05 -12.73
C GLU A 203 -1.64 -0.96 -12.59
N LYS A 204 -2.23 -1.72 -11.65
CA LYS A 204 -3.67 -1.66 -11.42
C LYS A 204 -4.12 -0.32 -10.84
N CYS A 205 -3.36 0.26 -9.92
CA CYS A 205 -3.63 1.60 -9.38
C CYS A 205 -3.60 2.67 -10.49
N LEU A 206 -2.63 2.60 -11.40
CA LEU A 206 -2.56 3.48 -12.58
C LEU A 206 -3.79 3.33 -13.49
N GLN A 207 -4.20 2.09 -13.75
CA GLN A 207 -5.41 1.82 -14.54
C GLN A 207 -6.66 2.41 -13.89
N ILE A 208 -6.81 2.29 -12.57
CA ILE A 208 -7.94 2.88 -11.82
C ILE A 208 -7.94 4.40 -11.97
N CYS A 209 -6.78 5.04 -11.76
CA CYS A 209 -6.66 6.49 -11.90
C CYS A 209 -7.01 6.94 -13.33
N ALA A 210 -6.53 6.23 -14.36
CA ALA A 210 -6.85 6.54 -15.76
C ALA A 210 -8.34 6.33 -16.09
N GLN A 211 -8.95 5.25 -15.60
CA GLN A 211 -10.37 4.98 -15.80
C GLN A 211 -11.23 6.07 -15.17
N LEU A 212 -10.94 6.45 -13.93
CA LEU A 212 -11.72 7.47 -13.23
C LEU A 212 -11.51 8.86 -13.81
N SER A 213 -10.30 9.20 -14.29
CA SER A 213 -10.04 10.42 -15.05
C SER A 213 -10.94 10.53 -16.28
N SER A 214 -11.08 9.44 -17.07
CA SER A 214 -11.90 9.45 -18.29
C SER A 214 -13.40 9.58 -18.07
N HIS A 215 -13.87 9.48 -16.83
CA HIS A 215 -15.27 9.69 -16.45
C HIS A 215 -15.55 11.10 -15.95
N ILE A 216 -14.51 11.92 -15.78
CA ILE A 216 -14.60 13.33 -15.39
C ILE A 216 -14.61 14.23 -16.64
N ASP A 217 -13.87 13.85 -17.68
CA ASP A 217 -13.86 14.48 -19.01
C ASP A 217 -15.24 14.45 -19.71
#